data_AF-A0A9D8XZD4-F1
#
_entry.id   AF-A0A9D8XZD4-F1
#
_cell.length_a   1.000
_cell.length_b   1.000
_cell.length_c   1.000
_cell.angle_alpha   90.00
_cell.angle_beta   90.00
_cell.angle_gamma   90.00
#
_symmetry.space_group_name_H-M   'P 1'
#
loop_
_entity.id
_entity.type
_entity.pdbx_description
1 polymer ?
#
loop_
_entity_poly.entity_id
_entity_poly.type
_entity_poly.pdbx_seq_one_letter_code
_entity_poly.pdbx_strand_id
1 'polypeptide(L)'
;RSTLNGRMKDYYDIYLIYQINKDRISTDILKKAVKTVFDNRNLEVRHNDILDLIEANENIRHLWSNYSMQHTFAEEIKFDDVFTCIRDLCREIGLI
;
A
#
# COMPACT_ATOMS: atom_id res chain seq x y z
N ARG A 1 13.24 -3.42 18.51
CA ARG A 1 11.78 -3.51 18.25
C ARG A 1 11.55 -3.15 16.79
N SER A 2 11.34 -4.15 15.93
CA SER A 2 11.37 -4.04 14.47
C SER A 2 10.05 -3.53 13.90
N THR A 3 9.75 -2.24 14.09
CA THR A 3 8.57 -1.59 13.49
C THR A 3 8.68 -1.42 11.97
N LEU A 4 9.90 -1.46 11.43
CA LEU A 4 10.18 -1.27 10.00
C LEU A 4 9.69 -2.44 9.13
N ASN A 5 9.92 -3.70 9.56
CA ASN A 5 9.48 -4.87 8.78
C ASN A 5 7.96 -5.00 8.72
N GLY A 6 7.24 -4.53 9.75
CA GLY A 6 5.78 -4.53 9.74
C GLY A 6 5.19 -3.67 8.62
N ARG A 7 5.80 -2.51 8.34
CA ARG A 7 5.35 -1.61 7.27
C ARG A 7 5.63 -2.16 5.87
N MET A 8 6.75 -2.85 5.67
CA MET A 8 7.03 -3.50 4.38
C MET A 8 6.07 -4.65 4.11
N LYS A 9 5.74 -5.42 5.15
CA LYS A 9 4.68 -6.42 5.05
C LYS A 9 3.33 -5.80 4.67
N ASP A 10 2.93 -4.68 5.28
CA ASP A 10 1.68 -3.99 4.92
C ASP A 10 1.62 -3.68 3.41
N TYR A 11 2.73 -3.25 2.79
CA TYR A 11 2.81 -3.02 1.35
C TYR A 11 2.63 -4.29 0.53
N TYR A 12 3.28 -5.39 0.94
CA TYR A 12 3.10 -6.69 0.28
C TYR A 12 1.66 -7.20 0.40
N ASP A 13 1.06 -7.10 1.58
CA ASP A 13 -0.31 -7.56 1.82
C ASP A 13 -1.31 -6.78 0.95
N ILE A 14 -1.15 -5.45 0.81
CA ILE A 14 -1.98 -4.65 -0.11
C ILE A 14 -1.80 -5.11 -1.56
N TYR A 15 -0.55 -5.26 -2.01
CA TYR A 15 -0.26 -5.74 -3.37
C TYR A 15 -0.89 -7.10 -3.64
N LEU A 16 -0.70 -8.05 -2.73
CA LEU A 16 -1.24 -9.40 -2.84
C LEU A 16 -2.77 -9.41 -2.88
N ILE A 17 -3.41 -8.69 -1.95
CA ILE A 17 -4.87 -8.61 -1.88
C ILE A 17 -5.44 -8.03 -3.17
N TYR A 18 -4.85 -6.94 -3.67
CA TYR A 18 -5.32 -6.28 -4.88
C TYR A 18 -5.06 -7.11 -6.14
N GLN A 19 -3.86 -7.70 -6.30
CA GLN A 19 -3.53 -8.52 -7.47
C GLN A 19 -4.33 -9.82 -7.55
N ILE A 20 -4.49 -10.53 -6.42
CA ILE A 20 -5.19 -11.83 -6.41
C ILE A 20 -6.70 -11.67 -6.44
N ASN A 21 -7.22 -10.60 -5.84
CA ASN A 21 -8.66 -10.46 -5.61
C ASN A 21 -9.26 -9.24 -6.30
N LYS A 22 -8.61 -8.66 -7.32
CA LYS A 22 -9.17 -7.52 -8.06
C LYS A 22 -10.61 -7.78 -8.52
N ASP A 23 -10.88 -9.01 -8.99
CA ASP A 23 -12.20 -9.42 -9.46
C ASP A 23 -13.17 -9.88 -8.36
N ARG A 24 -12.67 -10.08 -7.13
CA ARG A 24 -13.43 -10.62 -6.00
C ARG A 24 -13.73 -9.57 -4.93
N ILE A 25 -13.01 -8.46 -4.92
CA ILE A 25 -13.21 -7.36 -3.98
C ILE A 25 -14.25 -6.41 -4.56
N SER A 26 -15.32 -6.18 -3.81
CA SER A 26 -16.23 -5.08 -4.10
C SER A 26 -15.54 -3.76 -3.73
N THR A 27 -15.19 -2.97 -4.73
CA THR A 27 -14.61 -1.63 -4.57
C THR A 27 -15.47 -0.73 -3.69
N ASP A 28 -16.80 -0.84 -3.77
CA ASP A 28 -17.73 -0.07 -2.91
C ASP A 28 -17.59 -0.44 -1.43
N ILE A 29 -17.50 -1.74 -1.11
CA ILE A 29 -17.31 -2.20 0.27
C ILE A 29 -15.94 -1.75 0.78
N LEU A 30 -14.89 -1.89 -0.03
CA LEU A 30 -13.54 -1.46 0.32
C LEU A 30 -13.48 0.05 0.58
N LYS A 31 -14.04 0.85 -0.32
CA LYS A 31 -14.15 2.31 -0.18
C LYS A 31 -14.84 2.70 1.12
N LYS A 32 -15.98 2.08 1.42
CA LYS A 32 -16.73 2.34 2.67
C LYS A 32 -15.91 1.98 3.91
N ALA A 33 -15.22 0.84 3.88
CA ALA A 33 -14.38 0.40 4.98
C ALA A 33 -13.20 1.36 5.23
N VAL A 34 -12.47 1.73 4.17
CA VAL A 34 -11.34 2.68 4.25
C VAL A 34 -11.81 4.02 4.80
N LYS A 35 -12.88 4.59 4.23
CA LYS A 35 -13.43 5.86 4.69
C LYS A 35 -13.83 5.83 6.16
N THR A 36 -14.56 4.79 6.58
CA THR A 36 -14.98 4.62 7.99
C THR A 36 -13.78 4.59 8.93
N VAL A 37 -12.70 3.88 8.57
CA VAL A 37 -11.49 3.81 9.40
C VAL A 37 -10.75 5.14 9.45
N PHE A 38 -10.70 5.89 8.34
CA PHE A 38 -10.03 7.20 8.30
C PHE A 38 -10.81 8.24 9.09
N ASP A 39 -12.13 8.27 8.94
CA ASP A 39 -13.03 9.14 9.69
C ASP A 39 -12.90 8.86 11.21
N ASN A 40 -12.91 7.58 11.62
CA ASN A 40 -12.73 7.19 13.03
C ASN A 40 -11.38 7.59 13.62
N ARG A 41 -10.37 7.81 12.77
CA ARG A 41 -9.01 8.23 13.17
C ARG A 41 -8.79 9.73 13.01
N ASN A 42 -9.80 10.49 12.58
CA ASN A 42 -9.71 11.91 12.24
C ASN A 42 -8.51 12.22 11.32
N LEU A 43 -8.31 11.37 10.30
CA LEU A 43 -7.22 11.54 9.34
C LEU A 43 -7.63 12.52 8.23
N GLU A 44 -7.56 13.82 8.52
CA GLU A 44 -7.68 14.88 7.52
C GLU A 44 -6.31 15.13 6.87
N VAL A 45 -5.91 14.27 5.94
CA VAL A 45 -4.61 14.39 5.26
C VAL A 45 -4.77 14.42 3.75
N ARG A 46 -3.87 15.14 3.07
CA ARG A 46 -3.78 15.12 1.60
C ARG A 46 -3.11 13.82 1.17
N HIS A 47 -3.93 12.81 0.92
CA HIS A 47 -3.48 11.45 0.59
C HIS A 47 -2.52 11.42 -0.61
N ASN A 48 -2.77 12.24 -1.63
CA ASN A 48 -1.91 12.30 -2.81
C ASN A 48 -0.49 12.77 -2.46
N ASP A 49 -0.35 13.86 -1.69
CA ASP A 49 0.97 14.36 -1.28
C ASP A 49 1.73 13.33 -0.44
N ILE A 50 1.02 12.59 0.43
CA ILE A 50 1.65 11.53 1.24
C ILE A 50 2.17 10.41 0.34
N LEU A 51 1.40 10.04 -0.68
CA LEU A 51 1.84 9.05 -1.66
C LEU A 51 3.09 9.55 -2.39
N ASP A 52 3.09 10.79 -2.89
CA ASP A 52 4.24 11.36 -3.59
C ASP A 52 5.50 11.40 -2.70
N LEU A 53 5.34 11.74 -1.42
CA LEU A 53 6.42 11.72 -0.43
C LEU A 53 6.96 10.31 -0.15
N ILE A 54 6.08 9.30 -0.12
CA ILE A 54 6.49 7.90 0.07
C ILE A 54 7.23 7.38 -1.17
N GLU A 55 6.72 7.70 -2.37
CA GLU A 55 7.33 7.29 -3.64
C GLU A 55 8.73 7.86 -3.81
N ALA A 56 8.93 9.13 -3.43
CA ALA A 56 10.23 9.79 -3.52
C ALA A 56 11.23 9.38 -2.42
N ASN A 57 10.83 8.54 -1.46
CA ASN A 57 11.65 8.20 -0.31
C ASN A 57 12.53 6.98 -0.57
N GLU A 58 13.81 7.24 -0.86
CA GLU A 58 14.83 6.20 -1.10
C GLU A 58 15.00 5.23 0.09
N ASN A 59 14.79 5.68 1.32
CA ASN A 59 14.86 4.78 2.48
C ASN A 59 13.74 3.73 2.43
N ILE A 60 12.54 4.10 1.99
CA ILE A 60 11.41 3.18 1.86
C ILE A 60 11.70 2.15 0.75
N ARG A 61 12.27 2.59 -0.39
CA ARG A 61 12.73 1.69 -1.46
C ARG A 61 13.77 0.70 -0.95
N HIS A 62 14.76 1.17 -0.19
CA HIS A 62 15.78 0.29 0.38
C HIS A 62 15.20 -0.71 1.39
N LEU A 63 14.26 -0.27 2.24
CA LEU A 63 13.54 -1.15 3.16
C LEU A 63 12.73 -2.21 2.42
N TRP A 64 12.07 -1.84 1.31
CA TRP A 64 11.35 -2.81 0.47
C TRP A 64 12.32 -3.81 -0.16
N SER A 65 13.44 -3.35 -0.73
CA SER A 65 14.45 -4.24 -1.33
C SER A 65 15.01 -5.24 -0.33
N ASN A 66 15.28 -4.80 0.90
CA ASN A 66 15.75 -5.70 1.95
C ASN A 66 14.67 -6.70 2.37
N TYR A 67 13.41 -6.24 2.44
CA TYR A 67 12.27 -7.11 2.76
C TYR A 67 12.04 -8.17 1.67
N SER A 68 12.00 -7.78 0.39
CA SER A 68 11.78 -8.70 -0.72
C SER A 68 12.89 -9.75 -0.82
N MET A 69 14.16 -9.36 -0.63
CA MET A 69 15.29 -10.30 -0.61
C MET A 69 15.21 -11.32 0.54
N GLN A 70 14.57 -10.99 1.65
CA GLN A 70 14.42 -11.89 2.80
C GLN A 70 13.21 -12.82 2.69
N HIS A 71 12.33 -12.57 1.72
CA HIS A 71 11.04 -13.24 1.59
C HIS A 71 10.82 -13.69 0.14
N THR A 72 11.01 -14.98 -0.12
CA THR A 72 10.92 -15.57 -1.48
C THR A 72 9.60 -15.28 -2.20
N PHE A 73 8.50 -15.11 -1.47
CA PHE A 73 7.20 -14.75 -2.04
C PHE A 73 7.12 -13.30 -2.56
N ALA A 74 8.06 -12.44 -2.17
CA ALA A 74 8.13 -11.03 -2.56
C ALA A 74 9.37 -10.70 -3.40
N GLU A 75 10.28 -11.66 -3.61
CA GLU A 75 11.60 -11.46 -4.23
C GLU A 75 11.52 -10.85 -5.64
N GLU A 76 10.54 -11.27 -6.45
CA GLU A 76 10.35 -10.80 -7.83
C GLU A 76 9.51 -9.51 -7.92
N ILE A 77 9.04 -8.97 -6.79
CA ILE A 77 8.14 -7.82 -6.77
C ILE A 77 8.94 -6.54 -6.57
N LYS A 78 8.90 -5.64 -7.56
CA LYS A 78 9.58 -4.34 -7.45
C LYS A 78 8.75 -3.38 -6.61
N PHE A 79 9.43 -2.47 -5.92
CA PHE A 79 8.76 -1.43 -5.14
C PHE A 79 7.80 -0.60 -6.02
N ASP A 80 8.20 -0.28 -7.24
CA ASP A 80 7.38 0.50 -8.18
C ASP A 80 6.08 -0.21 -8.56
N ASP A 81 6.09 -1.54 -8.67
CA ASP A 81 4.88 -2.33 -8.97
C ASP A 81 3.91 -2.29 -7.80
N VAL A 82 4.43 -2.42 -6.57
CA VAL A 82 3.64 -2.29 -5.33
C VAL A 82 3.06 -0.90 -5.20
N PHE A 83 3.88 0.12 -5.44
CA PHE A 83 3.46 1.50 -5.27
C PHE A 83 2.43 1.92 -6.33
N THR A 84 2.60 1.47 -7.57
CA THR A 84 1.61 1.64 -8.65
C THR A 84 0.28 1.00 -8.26
N CYS A 85 0.32 -0.23 -7.76
CA CYS A 85 -0.85 -0.94 -7.24
C CYS A 85 -1.57 -0.16 -6.12
N ILE A 86 -0.83 0.35 -5.14
CA ILE A 86 -1.40 1.16 -4.05
C ILE A 86 -2.05 2.44 -4.62
N ARG A 87 -1.38 3.13 -5.54
CA ARG A 87 -1.90 4.37 -6.14
C ARG A 87 -3.17 4.12 -6.95
N ASP A 88 -3.22 3.02 -7.72
CA ASP A 88 -4.41 2.64 -8.48
C ASP A 88 -5.58 2.29 -7.55
N LEU A 89 -5.31 1.55 -6.48
CA LEU A 89 -6.32 1.26 -5.46
C LEU A 89 -6.88 2.55 -4.84
N CYS A 90 -6.02 3.52 -4.50
CA CYS A 90 -6.45 4.81 -3.96
C CYS A 90 -7.33 5.59 -4.95
N ARG A 91 -7.02 5.55 -6.26
CA ARG A 91 -7.87 6.15 -7.30
C ARG A 91 -9.21 5.44 -7.43
N GLU A 92 -9.21 4.12 -7.46
CA GLU A 92 -10.45 3.32 -7.61
C GLU A 92 -11.43 3.56 -6.45
N ILE A 93 -10.93 3.72 -5.22
CA ILE A 93 -11.79 4.04 -4.07
C ILE A 93 -12.09 5.55 -3.93
N GLY A 94 -11.53 6.40 -4.78
CA GLY A 94 -11.72 7.86 -4.76
C GLY A 94 -11.10 8.55 -3.54
N LEU A 95 -9.94 8.07 -3.10
CA LEU A 95 -9.14 8.67 -2.03
C LEU A 95 -8.21 9.79 -2.54
N ILE A 96 -7.84 9.72 -3.82
CA ILE A 96 -7.06 10.71 -4.57
C ILE A 96 -7.70 10.97 -5.93
#